data_AF-Q0D6Z6-F1
#
_entry.id   AF-Q0D6Z6-F1
#
_cell.length_a   1.000
_cell.length_b   1.000
_cell.length_c   1.000
_cell.angle_alpha   90.00
_cell.angle_beta   90.00
_cell.angle_gamma   90.00
#
_symmetry.space_group_name_H-M   'P 1'
#
loop_
_entity.id
_entity.type
_entity.pdbx_description
1 polymer ?
#
loop_
_entity_poly.entity_id
_entity_poly.type
_entity_poly.pdbx_seq_one_letter_code
_entity_poly.pdbx_strand_id
1 'polypeptide(L)'
;MSGGACPKKKRGEKGRNLMPKETYYIAALDVDGKPVEPQHVRVKFSTACGALARLHGPLNVDEWKHVSIHIKNLMWEGLQEHRIYPPESEALGRKFALQTIAHRWRQWKSDMNTNYVQKNKTPFEEWGTISAVSGTSSWPR
;
A
#
# COMPACT_ATOMS: atom_id res chain seq x y z
N MET A 1 21.85 -7.77 -36.90
CA MET A 1 21.28 -8.62 -35.82
C MET A 1 20.21 -7.79 -35.13
N SER A 2 18.93 -8.04 -35.46
CA SER A 2 17.80 -7.25 -34.96
C SER A 2 17.37 -7.75 -33.58
N GLY A 3 17.64 -6.97 -32.53
CA GLY A 3 17.18 -7.26 -31.17
C GLY A 3 15.69 -6.96 -31.03
N GLY A 4 14.85 -7.98 -31.17
CA GLY A 4 13.41 -7.88 -30.92
C GLY A 4 13.12 -7.64 -29.44
N ALA A 5 12.58 -6.47 -29.10
CA ALA A 5 12.08 -6.20 -27.76
C ALA A 5 10.82 -7.05 -27.49
N CYS A 6 10.86 -7.93 -26.49
CA CYS A 6 9.67 -8.62 -26.01
C CYS A 6 8.63 -7.61 -25.49
N PRO A 7 7.40 -7.60 -26.01
CA PRO A 7 6.33 -6.77 -25.48
C PRO A 7 5.99 -7.23 -24.07
N LYS A 8 6.24 -6.37 -23.07
CA LYS A 8 5.83 -6.59 -21.68
C LYS A 8 4.31 -6.76 -21.66
N LYS A 9 3.84 -7.96 -21.32
CA LYS A 9 2.40 -8.25 -21.15
C LYS A 9 1.80 -7.24 -20.17
N LYS A 10 0.73 -6.55 -20.57
CA LYS A 10 -0.05 -5.70 -19.66
C LYS A 10 -0.55 -6.60 -18.53
N ARG A 11 -0.09 -6.33 -17.31
CA ARG A 11 -0.55 -6.98 -16.08
C ARG A 11 -2.07 -6.78 -16.02
N GLY A 12 -2.83 -7.86 -16.01
CA GLY A 12 -4.30 -7.80 -15.99
C GLY A 12 -4.82 -6.89 -14.88
N GLU A 13 -6.01 -6.33 -15.10
CA GLU A 13 -6.71 -5.40 -14.21
C GLU A 13 -7.09 -6.07 -12.88
N LYS A 14 -6.10 -6.30 -12.01
CA LYS A 14 -6.40 -6.54 -10.59
C LYS A 14 -6.85 -5.21 -10.02
N GLY A 15 -8.08 -5.17 -9.50
CA GLY A 15 -8.62 -4.00 -8.79
C GLY A 15 -7.58 -3.47 -7.82
N ARG A 16 -7.27 -2.17 -7.93
CA ARG A 16 -6.08 -1.58 -7.31
C ARG A 16 -6.12 -1.63 -5.77
N ASN A 17 -7.29 -1.86 -5.16
CA ASN A 17 -7.49 -1.97 -3.72
C ASN A 17 -7.62 -3.41 -3.21
N LEU A 18 -7.51 -4.43 -4.08
CA LEU A 18 -7.68 -5.82 -3.66
C LEU A 18 -6.48 -6.29 -2.83
N MET A 19 -6.74 -6.66 -1.58
CA MET A 19 -5.80 -7.40 -0.76
C MET A 19 -5.50 -8.76 -1.39
N PRO A 20 -4.26 -9.26 -1.33
CA PRO A 20 -3.96 -10.63 -1.72
C PRO A 20 -4.79 -11.61 -0.88
N LYS A 21 -5.52 -12.53 -1.53
CA LYS A 21 -6.38 -13.52 -0.84
C LYS A 21 -5.62 -14.65 -0.14
N GLU A 22 -4.34 -14.82 -0.46
CA GLU A 22 -3.51 -15.91 0.04
C GLU A 22 -2.77 -15.44 1.31
N THR A 23 -2.84 -16.26 2.37
CA THR A 23 -2.08 -16.08 3.62
C THR A 23 -0.68 -16.66 3.48
N TYR A 24 0.35 -15.98 3.98
CA TYR A 24 1.74 -16.47 3.95
C TYR A 24 2.40 -16.45 5.32
N TYR A 25 3.21 -17.46 5.57
CA TYR A 25 4.12 -17.49 6.71
C TYR A 25 5.43 -16.79 6.35
N ILE A 26 5.87 -15.84 7.17
CA ILE A 26 7.19 -15.21 7.03
C ILE A 26 8.15 -16.00 7.93
N ALA A 27 9.00 -16.83 7.33
CA ALA A 27 9.85 -17.76 8.08
C ALA A 27 11.05 -17.07 8.74
N ALA A 28 11.62 -16.06 8.09
CA ALA A 28 12.76 -15.33 8.61
C ALA A 28 12.72 -13.84 8.22
N LEU A 29 13.08 -12.99 9.18
CA LEU A 29 13.33 -11.56 8.97
C LEU A 29 14.83 -11.27 9.04
N ASP A 30 15.30 -10.29 8.26
CA ASP A 30 16.65 -9.74 8.43
C ASP A 30 16.71 -8.80 9.64
N VAL A 31 17.90 -8.29 9.94
CA VAL A 31 18.15 -7.31 11.03
C VAL A 31 17.30 -6.04 10.91
N ASP A 32 16.80 -5.71 9.71
CA ASP A 32 15.94 -4.56 9.44
C ASP A 32 14.44 -4.91 9.48
N GLY A 33 14.08 -6.19 9.67
CA GLY A 33 12.70 -6.68 9.64
C GLY A 33 12.16 -6.99 8.26
N LYS A 34 13.00 -7.03 7.22
CA LYS A 34 12.57 -7.43 5.87
C LYS A 34 12.37 -8.95 5.82
N PRO A 35 11.28 -9.43 5.19
CA PRO A 35 11.14 -10.86 4.91
C PRO A 35 12.29 -11.33 4.02
N VAL A 36 13.16 -12.20 4.54
CA VAL A 36 14.27 -12.79 3.78
C VAL A 36 13.74 -13.98 2.99
N GLU A 37 12.92 -14.80 3.65
CA GLU A 37 12.35 -16.00 3.05
C GLU A 37 10.84 -16.09 3.28
N PRO A 38 10.08 -16.52 2.26
CA PRO A 38 10.48 -16.71 0.85
C PRO A 38 10.60 -15.40 0.03
N GLN A 39 11.45 -15.38 -1.01
CA GLN A 39 11.62 -14.20 -1.89
C GLN A 39 10.32 -13.75 -2.59
N HIS A 40 9.44 -14.70 -2.95
CA HIS A 40 8.13 -14.39 -3.52
C HIS A 40 7.17 -13.73 -2.52
N VAL A 41 7.39 -13.95 -1.22
CA VAL A 41 6.63 -13.28 -0.16
C VAL A 41 6.95 -11.81 -0.10
N ARG A 42 8.17 -11.35 -0.46
CA ARG A 42 8.52 -9.91 -0.49
C ARG A 42 7.67 -9.09 -1.47
N VAL A 43 7.41 -9.61 -2.66
CA VAL A 43 6.61 -8.91 -3.68
C VAL A 43 5.16 -8.82 -3.24
N LYS A 44 4.62 -9.93 -2.74
CA LYS A 44 3.28 -9.97 -2.15
C LYS A 44 3.23 -9.09 -0.90
N PHE A 45 4.34 -9.02 -0.16
CA PHE A 45 4.55 -8.23 1.05
C PHE A 45 4.16 -6.79 0.79
N SER A 46 4.94 -6.20 -0.09
CA SER A 46 4.76 -4.83 -0.51
C SER A 46 3.42 -4.57 -1.21
N THR A 47 2.83 -5.57 -1.87
CA THR A 47 1.53 -5.42 -2.54
C THR A 47 0.41 -5.21 -1.52
N ALA A 48 0.34 -6.04 -0.46
CA ALA A 48 -0.68 -5.84 0.58
C ALA A 48 -0.46 -4.55 1.39
N CYS A 49 0.79 -4.20 1.72
CA CYS A 49 1.08 -2.91 2.35
C CYS A 49 0.57 -1.74 1.49
N GLY A 50 0.71 -1.84 0.17
CA GLY A 50 0.17 -0.85 -0.76
C GLY A 50 -1.36 -0.84 -0.79
N ALA A 51 -2.02 -1.99 -0.70
CA ALA A 51 -3.48 -2.07 -0.63
C ALA A 51 -4.01 -1.46 0.67
N LEU A 52 -3.42 -1.77 1.82
CA LEU A 52 -3.77 -1.18 3.12
C LEU A 52 -3.55 0.33 3.15
N ALA A 53 -2.43 0.79 2.58
CA ALA A 53 -2.14 2.22 2.45
C ALA A 53 -3.21 2.97 1.65
N ARG A 54 -3.86 2.32 0.68
CA ARG A 54 -4.93 2.91 -0.13
C ARG A 54 -6.31 2.78 0.51
N LEU A 55 -6.54 1.68 1.23
CA LEU A 55 -7.82 1.38 1.86
C LEU A 55 -8.05 2.23 3.13
N HIS A 56 -7.00 2.40 3.94
CA HIS A 56 -7.10 3.08 5.24
C HIS A 56 -6.24 4.34 5.34
N GLY A 57 -5.43 4.67 4.33
CA GLY A 57 -4.54 5.82 4.37
C GLY A 57 -5.30 7.13 4.27
N PRO A 58 -5.16 8.04 5.25
CA PRO A 58 -5.84 9.33 5.19
C PRO A 58 -5.22 10.20 4.08
N LEU A 59 -6.06 10.79 3.22
CA LEU A 59 -5.60 11.73 2.19
C LEU A 59 -5.41 13.15 2.74
N ASN A 60 -6.16 13.51 3.78
CA ASN A 60 -6.16 14.83 4.44
C ASN A 60 -5.01 15.05 5.43
N VAL A 61 -4.08 14.10 5.55
CA VAL A 61 -2.90 14.21 6.41
C VAL A 61 -1.67 14.41 5.55
N ASP A 62 -0.83 15.40 5.89
CA ASP A 62 0.37 15.71 5.11
C ASP A 62 1.51 14.73 5.38
N GLU A 63 1.77 14.47 6.66
CA GLU A 63 2.91 13.67 7.11
C GLU A 63 2.48 12.38 7.82
N TRP A 64 3.20 11.29 7.57
CA TRP A 64 2.94 9.98 8.20
C TRP A 64 3.01 10.02 9.74
N LYS A 65 3.82 10.92 10.31
CA LYS A 65 3.93 11.08 11.76
C LYS A 65 2.61 11.53 12.39
N HIS A 66 1.79 12.29 11.66
CA HIS A 66 0.48 12.78 12.09
C HIS A 66 -0.66 11.78 11.86
N VAL A 67 -0.42 10.68 11.15
CA VAL A 67 -1.41 9.59 11.02
C VAL A 67 -1.62 8.97 12.40
N SER A 68 -2.88 8.87 12.82
CA SER A 68 -3.24 8.38 14.15
C SER A 68 -2.71 6.97 14.40
N ILE A 69 -2.38 6.69 15.66
CA ILE A 69 -1.92 5.36 16.09
C ILE A 69 -3.00 4.31 15.79
N HIS A 70 -4.28 4.67 15.95
CA HIS A 70 -5.39 3.78 15.63
C HIS A 70 -5.39 3.31 14.17
N ILE A 71 -5.20 4.23 13.20
CA ILE A 71 -5.13 3.86 11.77
C ILE A 71 -3.90 2.97 11.50
N LYS A 72 -2.76 3.28 12.12
CA LYS A 72 -1.55 2.46 12.00
C LYS A 72 -1.77 1.04 12.54
N ASN A 73 -2.49 0.91 13.64
CA ASN A 73 -2.83 -0.39 14.23
C ASN A 73 -3.80 -1.17 13.33
N LEU A 74 -4.84 -0.52 12.81
CA LEU A 74 -5.78 -1.13 11.87
C LEU A 74 -5.07 -1.69 10.64
N MET A 75 -4.14 -0.93 10.05
CA MET A 75 -3.33 -1.42 8.93
C MET A 75 -2.40 -2.57 9.32
N TRP A 76 -1.86 -2.56 10.55
CA TRP A 76 -1.04 -3.66 11.04
C TRP A 76 -1.87 -4.94 11.26
N GLU A 77 -3.03 -4.84 11.88
CA GLU A 77 -3.97 -5.96 12.11
C GLU A 77 -4.42 -6.56 10.77
N GLY A 78 -4.85 -5.75 9.81
CA GLY A 78 -5.19 -6.22 8.46
C GLY A 78 -4.00 -6.82 7.69
N LEU A 79 -2.76 -6.51 8.08
CA LEU A 79 -1.58 -7.17 7.53
C LEU A 79 -1.35 -8.54 8.18
N GLN A 80 -1.57 -8.64 9.49
CA GLN A 80 -1.43 -9.89 10.26
C GLN A 80 -2.44 -10.95 9.84
N GLU A 81 -3.68 -10.57 9.49
CA GLU A 81 -4.70 -11.49 8.98
C GLU A 81 -4.20 -12.35 7.80
N HIS A 82 -3.32 -11.77 6.98
CA HIS A 82 -2.74 -12.44 5.81
C HIS A 82 -1.28 -12.87 6.00
N ARG A 83 -0.64 -12.53 7.14
CA ARG A 83 0.78 -12.79 7.37
C ARG A 83 1.09 -13.17 8.80
N ILE A 84 1.63 -14.37 8.95
CA ILE A 84 2.03 -14.90 10.24
C ILE A 84 3.53 -14.59 10.42
N TYR A 85 3.83 -13.78 11.43
CA TYR A 85 5.19 -13.53 11.92
C TYR A 85 5.48 -14.43 13.11
N PRO A 86 6.73 -14.90 13.30
CA PRO A 86 7.15 -15.53 14.55
C PRO A 86 6.99 -14.50 15.70
N PRO A 87 6.48 -14.88 16.89
CA PRO A 87 6.25 -13.96 18.00
C PRO A 87 7.50 -13.15 18.39
N GLU A 88 8.66 -13.80 18.38
CA GLU A 88 9.96 -13.18 18.71
C GLU A 88 10.39 -12.09 17.72
N SER A 89 9.85 -12.14 16.49
CA SER A 89 10.16 -11.23 15.39
C SER A 89 9.05 -10.21 15.10
N GLU A 90 7.95 -10.24 15.86
CA GLU A 90 6.76 -9.43 15.58
C GLU A 90 7.03 -7.93 15.67
N ALA A 91 7.74 -7.48 16.72
CA ALA A 91 8.04 -6.06 16.89
C ALA A 91 8.89 -5.49 15.74
N LEU A 92 9.87 -6.28 15.28
CA LEU A 92 10.73 -5.94 14.16
C LEU A 92 9.93 -5.94 12.83
N GLY A 93 9.11 -6.98 12.62
CA GLY A 93 8.22 -7.09 11.48
C GLY A 93 7.20 -5.96 11.39
N ARG A 94 6.62 -5.56 12.52
CA ARG A 94 5.69 -4.42 12.63
C ARG A 94 6.35 -3.12 12.26
N LYS A 95 7.54 -2.84 12.78
CA LYS A 95 8.31 -1.63 12.44
C LYS A 95 8.54 -1.56 10.94
N PHE A 96 9.01 -2.64 10.32
CA PHE A 96 9.26 -2.69 8.88
C PHE A 96 7.97 -2.57 8.05
N ALA A 97 6.90 -3.23 8.48
CA ALA A 97 5.59 -3.16 7.84
C ALA A 97 5.05 -1.73 7.80
N LEU A 98 5.05 -1.04 8.94
CA LEU A 98 4.57 0.34 9.04
C LEU A 98 5.43 1.31 8.21
N GLN A 99 6.76 1.11 8.15
CA GLN A 99 7.63 1.88 7.26
C GLN A 99 7.29 1.65 5.77
N THR A 100 7.04 0.40 5.40
CA THR A 100 6.66 0.04 4.02
C THR A 100 5.32 0.64 3.64
N ILE A 101 4.32 0.56 4.54
CA ILE A 101 3.00 1.17 4.36
C ILE A 101 3.14 2.69 4.21
N ALA A 102 3.93 3.35 5.06
CA ALA A 102 4.18 4.79 4.98
C ALA A 102 4.76 5.20 3.62
N HIS A 103 5.76 4.45 3.13
CA HIS A 103 6.34 4.70 1.80
C HIS A 103 5.30 4.54 0.69
N ARG A 104 4.50 3.47 0.73
CA ARG A 104 3.44 3.23 -0.26
C ARG A 104 2.32 4.26 -0.21
N TRP A 105 1.96 4.75 0.97
CA TRP A 105 0.98 5.82 1.16
C TRP A 105 1.45 7.14 0.52
N ARG A 106 2.72 7.53 0.73
CA ARG A 106 3.30 8.73 0.08
C ARG A 106 3.32 8.59 -1.44
N GLN A 107 3.74 7.42 -1.94
CA GLN A 107 3.71 7.16 -3.39
C GLN A 107 2.30 7.28 -3.94
N TRP A 108 1.31 6.70 -3.26
CA TRP A 108 -0.08 6.78 -3.67
C TRP A 108 -0.61 8.22 -3.68
N LYS A 109 -0.32 9.04 -2.65
CA LYS A 109 -0.64 10.48 -2.67
C LYS A 109 -0.02 11.21 -3.86
N SER A 110 1.25 10.93 -4.17
CA SER A 110 1.92 11.49 -5.34
C SER A 110 1.24 11.07 -6.63
N ASP A 111 0.91 9.79 -6.76
CA ASP A 111 0.21 9.25 -7.94
C ASP A 111 -1.18 9.87 -8.09
N MET A 112 -1.89 10.15 -7.00
CA MET A 112 -3.17 10.85 -7.01
C MET A 112 -3.01 12.28 -7.52
N ASN A 113 -2.02 13.02 -7.01
CA ASN A 113 -1.75 14.39 -7.43
C ASN A 113 -1.40 14.45 -8.93
N THR A 114 -0.48 13.61 -9.40
CA THR A 114 -0.02 13.62 -10.80
C THR A 114 -1.08 13.16 -11.79
N ASN A 115 -1.91 12.17 -11.43
CA ASN A 115 -2.86 11.60 -12.39
C ASN A 115 -4.23 12.28 -12.38
N TYR A 116 -4.62 12.93 -11.29
CA TYR A 116 -5.96 13.48 -11.13
C TYR A 116 -5.93 14.99 -10.91
N VAL A 117 -5.22 15.48 -9.90
CA VAL A 117 -5.18 16.91 -9.57
C VAL A 117 -4.55 17.73 -10.70
N GLN A 118 -3.34 17.37 -11.12
CA GLN A 118 -2.62 18.11 -12.19
C GLN A 118 -3.29 17.98 -13.56
N LYS A 119 -4.11 16.95 -13.77
CA LYS A 119 -4.78 16.67 -15.05
C LYS A 119 -6.25 17.09 -15.06
N ASN A 120 -6.76 17.70 -13.98
CA ASN A 120 -8.18 18.01 -13.77
C ASN A 120 -9.10 16.80 -14.04
N LYS A 121 -8.66 15.59 -13.65
CA LYS A 121 -9.44 14.35 -13.75
C LYS A 121 -9.96 13.96 -12.37
N THR A 122 -11.13 13.35 -12.31
CA THR A 122 -11.68 12.84 -11.05
C THR A 122 -11.23 11.40 -10.82
N PRO A 123 -10.73 11.03 -9.62
CA PRO A 123 -10.34 9.65 -9.33
C PRO A 123 -11.53 8.71 -9.11
N PHE A 124 -12.75 9.25 -9.07
CA PHE A 124 -13.98 8.55 -8.68
C PHE A 124 -14.34 7.39 -9.62
N GLU A 125 -14.06 7.51 -10.92
CA GLU A 125 -14.36 6.46 -11.90
C GLU A 125 -13.41 5.25 -11.80
N GLU A 126 -12.16 5.45 -11.35
CA GLU A 126 -11.13 4.40 -11.32
C GLU A 126 -10.90 3.80 -9.91
N TRP A 127 -11.31 4.49 -8.85
CA TRP A 127 -11.09 4.10 -7.46
C TRP A 127 -12.40 4.14 -6.68
N GLY A 128 -13.32 3.21 -6.97
CA GLY A 128 -14.69 3.14 -6.45
C GLY A 128 -14.88 3.02 -4.93
N THR A 129 -13.84 3.27 -4.11
CA THR A 129 -13.91 3.33 -2.63
C THR A 129 -13.72 4.75 -2.09
N ILE A 130 -13.39 5.73 -2.94
CA ILE A 130 -13.30 7.14 -2.54
C ILE A 130 -14.65 7.79 -2.87
N SER A 131 -15.58 7.77 -1.93
CA SER A 131 -16.82 8.54 -2.06
C SER A 131 -16.49 10.03 -1.99
N ALA A 132 -17.04 10.84 -2.89
CA ALA A 132 -17.06 12.28 -2.70
C ALA A 132 -17.76 12.56 -1.35
N VAL A 133 -17.07 13.25 -0.43
CA VAL A 133 -17.78 13.90 0.68
C VAL A 133 -18.72 14.91 0.03
N SER A 134 -20.00 14.55 -0.02
CA SER A 134 -21.07 15.46 -0.38
C SER A 134 -21.12 16.54 0.71
N GLY A 135 -20.42 17.65 0.47
CA GLY A 135 -20.51 18.84 1.32
C GLY A 135 -19.15 19.41 1.71
N THR A 136 -18.55 20.15 0.78
CA THR A 136 -17.89 21.47 0.94
C THR A 136 -16.77 21.59 -0.08
N SER A 137 -17.10 22.30 -1.15
CA SER A 137 -16.16 22.88 -2.09
C SER A 137 -15.23 23.85 -1.35
N SER A 138 -13.96 23.48 -1.19
CA SER A 138 -12.81 24.39 -1.17
C SER A 138 -11.53 23.56 -0.95
N TRP A 139 -10.78 23.31 -2.03
CA TRP A 139 -9.35 23.04 -1.91
C TRP A 139 -8.61 24.35 -2.23
N PRO A 140 -7.67 24.82 -1.38
CA PRO A 140 -7.02 26.09 -1.60
C PRO A 140 -6.07 26.02 -2.79
N ARG A 141 -6.05 27.14 -3.51
CA ARG A 141 -5.39 27.41 -4.79
C ARG A 141 -3.87 27.47 -4.67
#